data_AF-A0A3D3HKL5-F1
#
_entry.id   AF-A0A3D3HKL5-F1
#
_cell.length_a   1.000
_cell.length_b   1.000
_cell.length_c   1.000
_cell.angle_alpha   90.00
_cell.angle_beta   90.00
_cell.angle_gamma   90.00
#
_symmetry.space_group_name_H-M   'P 1'
#
loop_
_entity.id
_entity.type
_entity.pdbx_description
1 polymer ?
#
loop_
_entity_poly.entity_id
_entity_poly.type
_entity_poly.pdbx_seq_one_letter_code
_entity_poly.pdbx_strand_id
1 'polypeptide(L)' 'MNNAFKTENEIEALAAEVTCLKALVTYLLKAVGQADAGRIIVNMERQISEIDDEHLSETFKNTIAQIKTVYRK' A
#
# COMPACT_ATOMS: atom_id res chain seq x y z
N MET A 1 5.86 -13.41 12.55
CA MET A 1 6.79 -12.26 12.58
C MET A 1 6.13 -11.17 13.39
N ASN A 2 6.54 -10.99 14.64
CA ASN A 2 6.00 -9.94 15.52
C ASN A 2 7.07 -8.84 15.62
N ASN A 3 7.27 -8.11 14.52
CA ASN A 3 8.06 -6.88 14.56
C ASN A 3 7.07 -5.80 14.97
N ALA A 4 7.05 -5.44 16.25
CA ALA A 4 6.23 -4.36 16.75
C ALA A 4 6.79 -3.03 16.22
N PHE A 5 6.43 -2.67 14.99
CA PHE A 5 6.62 -1.32 14.48
C PHE A 5 5.88 -0.38 15.44
N LYS A 6 6.60 0.58 16.02
CA LYS A 6 5.93 1.66 16.76
C LYS A 6 5.05 2.41 15.77
N THR A 7 3.81 2.59 16.15
CA THR A 7 2.82 3.36 15.41
C THR A 7 2.43 4.52 16.31
N GLU A 8 2.46 5.73 15.77
CA GLU A 8 2.11 6.91 16.54
C GLU A 8 0.63 6.90 16.95
N ASN A 9 0.33 7.36 18.17
CA ASN A 9 -1.04 7.44 18.67
C ASN A 9 -1.73 8.75 18.26
N GLU A 10 -0.96 9.74 17.84
CA GLU A 10 -1.46 11.02 17.37
C GLU A 10 -1.81 10.91 15.87
N ILE A 11 -3.00 11.40 15.51
CA ILE A 11 -3.64 11.08 14.23
C ILE A 11 -2.85 11.66 13.06
N GLU A 12 -2.33 12.87 13.21
CA GLU A 12 -1.58 13.59 12.20
C GLU A 12 -0.22 12.93 11.94
N ALA A 13 0.48 12.51 13.00
CA ALA A 13 1.72 11.77 12.95
C ALA A 13 1.50 10.39 12.31
N LEU A 14 0.43 9.68 12.69
CA LEU A 14 0.06 8.41 12.08
C LEU A 14 -0.26 8.58 10.58
N ALA A 15 -1.01 9.62 10.21
CA ALA A 15 -1.31 9.91 8.82
C ALA A 15 -0.04 10.23 8.00
N ALA A 16 0.94 10.91 8.61
CA ALA A 16 2.23 11.15 8.00
C ALA A 16 3.02 9.83 7.80
N GLU A 17 3.06 8.95 8.80
CA GLU A 17 3.68 7.61 8.68
C GLU A 17 3.04 6.79 7.54
N VAL A 18 1.70 6.75 7.49
CA VAL A 18 0.96 6.06 6.42
C VAL A 18 1.25 6.66 5.04
N THR A 19 1.38 7.98 4.96
CA THR A 19 1.75 8.67 3.71
C THR A 19 3.16 8.29 3.26
N CYS A 20 4.12 8.25 4.19
CA CYS A 20 5.49 7.81 3.93
C CYS A 20 5.54 6.34 3.46
N LEU A 21 4.73 5.45 4.06
CA LEU A 21 4.63 4.06 3.62
C LEU A 21 4.10 3.95 2.19
N LYS A 22 3.05 4.70 1.83
CA LYS A 22 2.54 4.74 0.44
C LYS A 22 3.61 5.23 -0.54
N ALA A 23 4.39 6.24 -0.16
CA ALA A 23 5.49 6.76 -0.98
C ALA A 23 6.61 5.71 -1.14
N LEU A 24 7.02 5.04 -0.06
CA LEU A 24 8.01 3.96 -0.08
C LEU A 24 7.59 2.83 -1.04
N VAL A 25 6.36 2.35 -0.93
CA VAL A 25 5.84 1.32 -1.86
C VAL A 25 5.86 1.81 -3.30
N THR A 26 5.49 3.07 -3.53
CA THR A 26 5.54 3.67 -4.88
C THR A 26 6.97 3.69 -5.42
N TYR A 27 7.96 4.05 -4.61
CA TYR A 27 9.36 4.04 -5.02
C TYR A 27 9.86 2.62 -5.32
N LEU A 28 9.47 1.63 -4.52
CA LEU A 28 9.80 0.22 -4.80
C LEU A 28 9.20 -0.24 -6.13
N LEU A 29 7.94 0.12 -6.42
CA LEU A 29 7.29 -0.17 -7.69
C LEU A 29 7.97 0.52 -8.88
N LYS A 30 8.51 1.74 -8.70
CA LYS A 30 9.29 2.44 -9.74
C LYS A 30 10.69 1.87 -9.93
N ALA A 31 11.27 1.26 -8.89
CA ALA A 31 12.59 0.67 -8.94
C ALA A 31 12.60 -0.70 -9.64
N VAL A 32 11.47 -1.41 -9.66
CA VAL A 32 11.32 -2.66 -10.42
C VAL A 32 10.93 -2.39 -11.88
N GLY A 33 11.27 -3.31 -12.78
CA GLY A 33 10.90 -3.20 -14.19
C GLY A 33 9.38 -3.08 -14.40
N GLN A 34 8.95 -2.35 -15.42
CA GLN A 34 7.53 -2.05 -15.67
C GLN A 34 6.63 -3.30 -15.72
N ALA A 35 7.13 -4.40 -16.33
CA ALA A 35 6.39 -5.67 -16.38
C ALA A 35 6.21 -6.30 -14.98
N ASP A 36 7.27 -6.28 -14.16
CA ASP A 36 7.23 -6.80 -12.80
C ASP A 36 6.34 -5.94 -11.89
N ALA A 37 6.40 -4.62 -12.02
CA ALA A 37 5.53 -3.68 -11.31
C ALA A 37 4.04 -3.99 -11.57
N GLY A 38 3.68 -4.20 -12.84
CA GLY A 38 2.32 -4.55 -13.24
C GLY A 38 1.86 -5.87 -12.60
N ARG A 39 2.72 -6.90 -12.61
CA ARG A 39 2.44 -8.19 -11.99
C ARG A 39 2.27 -8.08 -10.47
N ILE A 40 3.11 -7.29 -9.80
CA ILE A 40 3.01 -7.05 -8.36
C ILE A 40 1.67 -6.41 -8.01
N ILE A 41 1.25 -5.36 -8.73
CA ILE A 41 -0.04 -4.69 -8.49
C ILE A 41 -1.21 -5.66 -8.63
N VAL A 42 -1.25 -6.48 -9.69
CA VAL A 42 -2.33 -7.47 -9.89
C VAL A 42 -2.35 -8.51 -8.76
N ASN A 43 -1.17 -8.98 -8.33
CA ASN A 43 -1.07 -9.91 -7.21
C ASN A 43 -1.58 -9.31 -5.89
N MET A 44 -1.28 -8.03 -5.63
CA MET A 44 -1.80 -7.32 -4.45
C MET A 44 -3.32 -7.19 -4.52
N GLU A 45 -3.88 -6.79 -5.66
CA GLU A 45 -5.34 -6.69 -5.85
C GLU A 45 -6.04 -8.04 -5.62
N ARG A 46 -5.45 -9.15 -6.07
CA ARG A 46 -5.97 -10.50 -5.81
C ARG A 46 -5.96 -10.84 -4.32
N GLN A 47 -4.86 -10.61 -3.61
CA GLN A 47 -4.79 -10.87 -2.16
C GLN A 47 -5.81 -10.03 -1.38
N ILE A 48 -6.06 -8.79 -1.79
CA ILE A 48 -7.05 -7.93 -1.14
C ILE A 48 -8.49 -8.46 -1.34
N SER A 49 -8.76 -9.13 -2.45
CA SER A 49 -10.05 -9.79 -2.69
C SER A 49 -10.28 -11.03 -1.84
N GLU A 50 -9.22 -11.57 -1.23
CA GLU A 50 -9.26 -12.73 -0.33
C GLU A 50 -9.38 -12.30 1.15
N ILE A 51 -9.48 -11.00 1.45
CA ILE A 51 -9.69 -10.47 2.81
C ILE A 51 -11.19 -10.52 3.14
N ASP A 52 -11.56 -11.29 4.16
CA ASP A 52 -12.95 -11.45 4.62
C ASP A 52 -13.53 -10.17 5.27
N ASP A 53 -12.69 -9.39 5.95
CA ASP A 53 -13.08 -8.13 6.57
C ASP A 53 -13.26 -7.06 5.49
N GLU A 54 -14.51 -6.69 5.23
CA GLU A 54 -14.88 -5.72 4.21
C GLU A 54 -14.24 -4.35 4.44
N HIS A 55 -14.17 -3.88 5.69
CA HIS A 55 -13.57 -2.59 6.03
C HIS A 55 -12.06 -2.58 5.75
N LEU A 56 -11.36 -3.65 6.12
CA LEU A 56 -9.94 -3.81 5.80
C LEU A 56 -9.73 -3.93 4.29
N SER A 57 -10.56 -4.72 3.59
CA SER A 57 -10.47 -4.88 2.13
C SER A 57 -10.66 -3.54 1.42
N GLU A 58 -11.65 -2.75 1.79
CA GLU A 58 -11.89 -1.41 1.24
C GLU A 58 -10.74 -0.45 1.51
N THR A 59 -10.22 -0.44 2.74
CA THR A 59 -9.07 0.40 3.14
C THR A 59 -7.83 0.07 2.31
N PHE A 60 -7.58 -1.22 2.07
CA PHE A 60 -6.50 -1.67 1.21
C PHE A 60 -6.73 -1.30 -0.26
N LYS A 61 -7.93 -1.51 -0.81
CA LYS A 61 -8.29 -1.12 -2.20
C LYS A 61 -8.03 0.37 -2.42
N ASN A 62 -8.50 1.21 -1.50
CA ASN A 62 -8.30 2.66 -1.55
C ASN A 62 -6.81 3.04 -1.49
N THR A 63 -6.04 2.38 -0.63
CA THR A 63 -4.60 2.60 -0.51
C THR A 63 -3.84 2.25 -1.79
N ILE A 64 -4.14 1.09 -2.40
CA ILE A 64 -3.53 0.68 -3.67
C ILE A 64 -3.93 1.59 -4.82
N ALA A 65 -5.17 2.07 -4.86
CA ALA A 65 -5.61 3.04 -5.88
C ALA A 65 -4.80 4.35 -5.82
N GLN A 66 -4.50 4.85 -4.61
CA GLN A 66 -3.65 6.03 -4.43
C GLN A 66 -2.21 5.76 -4.92
N ILE A 67 -1.61 4.63 -4.54
CA ILE A 67 -0.27 4.23 -4.99
C ILE A 67 -0.21 4.12 -6.52
N LYS A 68 -1.17 3.44 -7.15
CA LYS A 68 -1.26 3.32 -8.62
C LYS A 68 -1.32 4.66 -9.32
N THR A 69 -2.05 5.62 -8.74
CA THR A 69 -2.20 6.96 -9.29
C THR A 69 -0.87 7.71 -9.30
N VAL A 70 -0.10 7.62 -8.21
CA VAL A 70 1.22 8.27 -8.12
C VAL A 70 2.29 7.53 -8.92
N TYR A 71 2.25 6.19 -8.95
CA TYR A 71 3.16 5.36 -9.74
C TYR A 71 3.11 5.67 -11.24
N ARG A 72 1.90 5.89 -11.78
CA ARG A 72 1.67 6.19 -13.20
C ARG A 72 2.09 7.61 -13.62
N LYS A 73 2.33 8.50 -12.66
CA LYS A 73 2.91 9.83 -12.90
C LYS A 73 4.42 9.73 -13.00
#